data_AF-A0A455T6X5-F1
#
_entry.id   AF-A0A455T6X5-F1
#
_cell.length_a   1.000
_cell.length_b   1.000
_cell.length_c   1.000
_cell.angle_alpha   90.00
_cell.angle_beta   90.00
_cell.angle_gamma   90.00
#
_symmetry.space_group_name_H-M   'P 1'
#
loop_
_entity.id
_entity.type
_entity.pdbx_description
1 polymer ?
#
loop_
_entity_poly.entity_id
_entity_poly.type
_entity_poly.pdbx_seq_one_letter_code
_entity_poly.pdbx_strand_id
1 'polypeptide(L)'
;MHRRKEQIAMGVDISGWIECRRSFLREGETTPWQPAIRLGFLFHDRSYDAFGCLFGVRNYANFRPVAEERGLPEDVSPAVREEYERWGEGVFGAGWITWAEIKAIDWEEPAELPDARIHRYRRAEDGSLIYEGKAAWDRDFAQAVDHSLIEGIFGTRTWPEGQEWEINGKVYRSVRLRRKDARPSWEVTFAVMEALARNYGDDGVRMIVWFSW
;
A
#
# COMPACT_ATOMS: atom_id res chain seq x y z
N MET A 1 -39.41 0.71 5.36
CA MET A 1 -38.17 0.61 6.16
C MET A 1 -37.31 -0.52 5.61
N HIS A 2 -36.42 -0.23 4.68
CA HIS A 2 -35.49 -1.21 4.11
C HIS A 2 -34.20 -1.11 4.92
N ARG A 3 -33.83 -2.19 5.65
CA ARG A 3 -32.51 -2.31 6.28
C ARG A 3 -31.47 -2.06 5.20
N ARG A 4 -30.66 -1.00 5.33
CA ARG A 4 -29.39 -0.91 4.60
C ARG A 4 -28.63 -2.17 4.97
N LYS A 5 -28.41 -3.05 4.00
CA LYS A 5 -27.38 -4.08 4.12
C LYS A 5 -26.11 -3.35 4.53
N GLU A 6 -25.58 -3.67 5.70
CA GLU A 6 -24.25 -3.28 6.11
C GLU A 6 -23.34 -3.62 4.93
N GLN A 7 -22.77 -2.58 4.33
CA GLN A 7 -21.83 -2.72 3.24
C GLN A 7 -20.59 -3.34 3.89
N ILE A 8 -20.51 -4.68 3.83
CA ILE A 8 -19.36 -5.44 4.28
C ILE A 8 -18.15 -4.75 3.66
N ALA A 9 -17.21 -4.30 4.51
CA ALA A 9 -16.03 -3.57 4.08
C ALA A 9 -15.28 -4.40 3.03
N MET A 10 -15.49 -4.10 1.75
CA MET A 10 -14.81 -4.80 0.67
C MET A 10 -13.33 -4.47 0.74
N GLY A 11 -12.51 -5.50 0.55
CA GLY A 11 -11.07 -5.35 0.47
C GLY A 11 -10.68 -4.48 -0.72
N VAL A 12 -9.42 -4.07 -0.77
CA VAL A 12 -8.82 -3.59 -2.00
C VAL A 12 -7.73 -4.58 -2.39
N ASP A 13 -7.76 -5.01 -3.64
CA ASP A 13 -6.71 -5.80 -4.28
C ASP A 13 -5.80 -4.90 -5.11
N ILE A 14 -4.58 -5.40 -5.34
CA ILE A 14 -3.62 -4.80 -6.26
C ILE A 14 -3.23 -5.83 -7.31
N SER A 15 -3.21 -5.39 -8.56
CA SER A 15 -2.72 -6.16 -9.71
C SER A 15 -1.81 -5.27 -10.54
N GLY A 16 -0.98 -5.86 -11.39
CA GLY A 16 0.01 -5.06 -12.10
C GLY A 16 1.14 -5.85 -12.74
N TRP A 17 2.12 -5.10 -13.22
CA TRP A 17 3.30 -5.61 -13.91
C TRP A 17 4.54 -4.79 -13.55
N ILE A 18 5.70 -5.45 -13.60
CA ILE A 18 6.98 -4.77 -13.77
C ILE A 18 7.27 -4.76 -15.28
N GLU A 19 7.62 -3.59 -15.81
CA GLU A 19 8.10 -3.42 -17.19
C GLU A 19 9.58 -3.03 -17.21
N CYS A 20 10.27 -3.41 -18.28
CA CYS A 20 11.63 -3.00 -18.58
C CYS A 20 11.70 -2.26 -19.92
N ARG A 21 12.51 -1.20 -19.99
CA ARG A 21 12.70 -0.37 -21.18
C ARG A 21 13.87 -0.87 -22.00
N ARG A 22 13.63 -1.23 -23.25
CA ARG A 22 14.70 -1.56 -24.21
C ARG A 22 15.44 -0.31 -24.64
N SER A 23 16.73 -0.46 -24.93
CA SER A 23 17.58 0.63 -25.44
C SER A 23 17.24 1.07 -26.87
N PHE A 24 16.43 0.29 -27.59
CA PHE A 24 15.97 0.59 -28.94
C PHE A 24 14.54 0.11 -29.16
N LEU A 25 13.81 0.85 -29.99
CA LEU A 25 12.48 0.52 -30.49
C LEU A 25 12.61 -0.22 -31.82
N ARG A 26 11.90 -1.34 -32.01
CA ARG A 26 11.86 -1.99 -33.33
C ARG A 26 10.89 -1.27 -34.25
N GLU A 27 11.10 -1.43 -35.56
CA GLU A 27 10.16 -0.93 -36.57
C GLU A 27 8.75 -1.47 -36.32
N GLY A 28 7.77 -0.57 -36.26
CA GLY A 28 6.37 -0.90 -35.97
C GLY A 28 5.99 -1.01 -34.49
N GLU A 29 6.94 -0.98 -33.55
CA GLU A 29 6.63 -0.90 -32.11
C GLU A 29 6.28 0.55 -31.72
N THR A 30 5.29 0.71 -30.83
CA THR A 30 4.84 2.04 -30.35
C THR A 30 5.49 2.46 -29.03
N THR A 31 6.18 1.52 -28.35
CA THR A 31 6.82 1.76 -27.06
C THR A 31 8.04 0.86 -26.84
N PRO A 32 9.13 1.36 -26.23
CA PRO A 32 10.30 0.56 -25.88
C PRO A 32 10.07 -0.32 -24.64
N TRP A 33 8.95 -0.14 -23.93
CA TRP A 33 8.63 -0.89 -22.72
C TRP A 33 8.09 -2.28 -23.03
N GLN A 34 8.53 -3.26 -22.24
CA GLN A 34 8.12 -4.65 -22.36
C GLN A 34 7.75 -5.20 -20.98
N PRO A 35 6.69 -6.05 -20.88
CA PRO A 35 6.36 -6.72 -19.63
C PRO A 35 7.47 -7.70 -19.24
N ALA A 36 7.89 -7.66 -17.97
CA ALA A 36 8.89 -8.56 -17.43
C ALA A 36 8.27 -9.63 -16.51
N ILE A 37 7.44 -9.21 -15.56
CA ILE A 37 6.82 -10.10 -14.57
C ILE A 37 5.51 -9.52 -14.04
N ARG A 38 4.49 -10.37 -13.85
CA ARG A 38 3.23 -9.99 -13.21
C ARG A 38 3.48 -9.72 -11.73
N LEU A 39 2.93 -8.63 -11.20
CA LEU A 39 3.08 -8.27 -9.79
C LEU A 39 2.55 -9.36 -8.84
N GLY A 40 1.49 -10.07 -9.25
CA GLY A 40 0.90 -11.16 -8.46
C GLY A 40 1.82 -12.37 -8.23
N PHE A 41 3.00 -12.44 -8.86
CA PHE A 41 4.04 -13.43 -8.50
C PHE A 41 4.97 -12.97 -7.37
N LEU A 42 4.95 -11.67 -7.03
CA LEU A 42 5.90 -11.04 -6.12
C LEU A 42 5.22 -10.45 -4.90
N PHE A 43 3.95 -10.07 -5.03
CA PHE A 43 3.18 -9.38 -4.01
C PHE A 43 1.85 -10.09 -3.78
N HIS A 44 1.66 -10.59 -2.56
CA HIS A 44 0.46 -11.35 -2.17
C HIS A 44 -0.30 -10.72 -0.99
N ASP A 45 0.25 -9.64 -0.41
CA ASP A 45 -0.33 -9.00 0.76
C ASP A 45 -1.49 -8.08 0.38
N ARG A 46 -2.41 -7.84 1.32
CA ARG A 46 -3.35 -6.69 1.28
C ARG A 46 -2.89 -5.60 2.23
N SER A 47 -1.65 -5.14 2.02
CA SER A 47 -1.02 -4.16 2.89
C SER A 47 -1.43 -2.74 2.48
N TYR A 48 -2.44 -2.19 3.16
CA TYR A 48 -2.87 -0.81 2.90
C TYR A 48 -1.84 0.25 3.33
N ASP A 49 -0.93 -0.09 4.24
CA ASP A 49 0.22 0.77 4.55
C ASP A 49 1.16 0.85 3.33
N ALA A 50 1.36 -0.28 2.63
CA ALA A 50 2.13 -0.36 1.40
C ALA A 50 1.47 0.38 0.22
N PHE A 51 0.14 0.23 0.06
CA PHE A 51 -0.63 0.92 -0.99
C PHE A 51 -0.67 2.43 -0.76
N GLY A 52 -0.97 2.84 0.48
CA GLY A 52 -1.03 4.24 0.87
C GLY A 52 0.32 4.94 0.74
N CYS A 53 1.41 4.28 1.14
CA CYS A 53 2.77 4.85 1.08
C CYS A 53 3.20 5.20 -0.34
N LEU A 54 2.93 4.33 -1.32
CA LEU A 54 3.33 4.58 -2.71
C LEU A 54 2.27 5.31 -3.53
N PHE A 55 0.99 4.96 -3.38
CA PHE A 55 -0.06 5.34 -4.34
C PHE A 55 -1.27 6.05 -3.71
N GLY A 56 -1.30 6.27 -2.40
CA GLY A 56 -2.40 6.96 -1.71
C GLY A 56 -3.66 6.11 -1.52
N VAL A 57 -3.71 4.89 -2.04
CA VAL A 57 -4.88 4.02 -1.94
C VAL A 57 -5.03 3.45 -0.53
N ARG A 58 -6.18 3.70 0.09
CA ARG A 58 -6.51 3.28 1.48
C ARG A 58 -5.43 3.72 2.48
N ASN A 59 -4.94 4.96 2.34
CA ASN A 59 -3.85 5.51 3.12
C ASN A 59 -4.23 5.89 4.57
N TYR A 60 -4.62 4.90 5.38
CA TYR A 60 -4.94 5.11 6.79
C TYR A 60 -3.73 5.55 7.62
N ALA A 61 -2.53 5.21 7.15
CA ALA A 61 -1.27 5.59 7.75
C ALA A 61 -0.89 7.06 7.52
N ASN A 62 -1.64 7.81 6.68
CA ASN A 62 -1.43 9.22 6.39
C ASN A 62 -0.03 9.56 5.86
N PHE A 63 0.55 8.71 5.03
CA PHE A 63 1.77 9.03 4.30
C PHE A 63 1.49 10.09 3.23
N ARG A 64 2.44 10.99 2.94
CA ARG A 64 2.40 11.69 1.64
C ARG A 64 2.74 10.67 0.55
N PRO A 65 1.87 10.30 -0.40
CA PRO A 65 2.20 9.22 -1.31
C PRO A 65 3.29 9.63 -2.31
N VAL A 66 4.08 8.67 -2.79
CA VAL A 66 5.21 8.94 -3.70
C VAL A 66 4.74 9.14 -5.16
N ALA A 67 3.73 8.39 -5.57
CA ALA A 67 3.27 8.27 -6.95
C ALA A 67 1.73 8.28 -7.04
N GLU A 68 1.10 9.22 -6.33
CA GLU A 68 -0.36 9.41 -6.33
C GLU A 68 -0.90 9.81 -7.70
N GLU A 69 -2.10 9.33 -8.04
CA GLU A 69 -2.94 9.82 -9.14
C GLU A 69 -2.30 9.86 -10.55
N ARG A 70 -1.29 9.03 -10.81
CA ARG A 70 -0.61 9.00 -12.11
C ARG A 70 -1.40 8.29 -13.22
N GLY A 71 -2.37 7.46 -12.87
CA GLY A 71 -3.06 6.59 -13.83
C GLY A 71 -2.13 5.56 -14.46
N LEU A 72 -2.51 5.02 -15.63
CA LEU A 72 -1.60 4.23 -16.45
C LEU A 72 -0.61 5.15 -17.19
N PRO A 73 0.65 4.74 -17.38
CA PRO A 73 1.56 5.44 -18.28
C PRO A 73 1.01 5.49 -19.71
N GLU A 74 1.18 6.60 -20.41
CA GLU A 74 0.74 6.73 -21.81
C GLU A 74 1.46 5.73 -22.73
N ASP A 75 2.74 5.49 -22.47
CA ASP A 75 3.64 4.59 -23.19
C ASP A 75 3.70 3.17 -22.61
N VAL A 76 2.70 2.75 -21.83
CA VAL A 76 2.56 1.37 -21.32
C VAL A 76 2.59 0.35 -22.46
N SER A 77 3.21 -0.82 -22.24
CA SER A 77 3.28 -1.85 -23.27
C SER A 77 1.88 -2.31 -23.68
N PRO A 78 1.66 -2.69 -24.96
CA PRO A 78 0.36 -3.14 -25.44
C PRO A 78 -0.22 -4.31 -24.62
N ALA A 79 0.63 -5.24 -24.17
CA ALA A 79 0.19 -6.39 -23.38
C ALA A 79 -0.33 -5.99 -21.99
N VAL A 80 0.32 -5.02 -21.34
CA VAL A 80 -0.13 -4.50 -20.03
C VAL A 80 -1.39 -3.66 -20.20
N ARG A 81 -1.47 -2.86 -21.27
CA ARG A 81 -2.69 -2.10 -21.62
C ARG A 81 -3.89 -3.02 -21.84
N GLU A 82 -3.73 -4.04 -22.68
CA GLU A 82 -4.79 -4.99 -22.99
C GLU A 82 -5.25 -5.71 -21.71
N GLU A 83 -4.33 -6.08 -20.82
CA GLU A 83 -4.69 -6.68 -19.55
C GLU A 83 -5.48 -5.76 -18.65
N TYR A 84 -5.02 -4.52 -18.46
CA TYR A 84 -5.73 -3.52 -17.67
C TYR A 84 -7.15 -3.30 -18.21
N GLU A 85 -7.31 -3.17 -19.53
CA GLU A 85 -8.60 -2.96 -20.18
C GLU A 85 -9.56 -4.14 -19.98
N ARG A 86 -9.07 -5.38 -19.88
CA ARG A 86 -9.91 -6.55 -19.56
C ARG A 86 -10.56 -6.50 -18.19
N TRP A 87 -10.00 -5.75 -17.24
CA TRP A 87 -10.65 -5.57 -15.93
C TRP A 87 -11.88 -4.65 -16.00
N GLY A 88 -11.95 -3.76 -16.99
CA GLY A 88 -13.07 -2.85 -17.21
C GLY A 88 -13.49 -2.10 -15.94
N GLU A 89 -14.78 -2.13 -15.63
CA GLU A 89 -15.39 -1.46 -14.47
C GLU A 89 -14.95 -2.04 -13.10
N GLY A 90 -14.23 -3.16 -13.07
CA GLY A 90 -13.71 -3.76 -11.83
C GLY A 90 -12.54 -3.00 -11.21
N VAL A 91 -11.93 -2.07 -11.95
CA VAL A 91 -10.80 -1.25 -11.50
C VAL A 91 -11.25 0.17 -11.21
N PHE A 92 -10.81 0.72 -10.08
CA PHE A 92 -11.14 2.09 -9.68
C PHE A 92 -9.94 3.05 -9.71
N GLY A 93 -8.74 2.56 -9.97
CA GLY A 93 -7.54 3.40 -10.06
C GLY A 93 -6.31 2.66 -10.56
N ALA A 94 -5.33 3.41 -11.05
CA ALA A 94 -4.03 2.91 -11.50
C ALA A 94 -2.92 3.89 -11.12
N GLY A 95 -1.69 3.37 -11.06
CA GLY A 95 -0.50 4.16 -10.78
C GLY A 95 0.76 3.45 -11.25
N TRP A 96 1.88 4.17 -11.27
CA TRP A 96 3.17 3.60 -11.63
C TRP A 96 4.33 4.36 -10.97
N ILE A 97 5.44 3.66 -10.76
CA ILE A 97 6.65 4.22 -10.14
C ILE A 97 7.89 3.55 -10.73
N THR A 98 8.96 4.32 -10.99
CA THR A 98 10.22 3.77 -11.48
C THR A 98 11.09 3.22 -10.35
N TRP A 99 12.07 2.38 -10.69
CA TRP A 99 13.08 1.96 -9.73
C TRP A 99 13.95 3.13 -9.25
N ALA A 100 14.26 4.10 -10.12
CA ALA A 100 14.95 5.33 -9.74
C ALA A 100 14.20 6.09 -8.63
N GLU A 101 12.89 6.23 -8.77
CA GLU A 101 12.03 6.87 -7.76
C GLU A 101 12.02 6.08 -6.45
N ILE A 102 11.87 4.75 -6.52
CA ILE A 102 11.90 3.89 -5.31
C ILE A 102 13.24 4.01 -4.57
N LYS A 103 14.36 4.04 -5.30
CA LYS A 103 15.70 4.22 -4.71
C LYS A 103 15.89 5.56 -4.04
N ALA A 104 15.22 6.60 -4.54
CA ALA A 104 15.30 7.95 -4.00
C ALA A 104 14.39 8.19 -2.79
N ILE A 105 13.52 7.24 -2.43
CA ILE A 105 12.62 7.37 -1.28
C ILE A 105 13.44 7.48 0.01
N ASP A 106 13.19 8.56 0.77
CA ASP A 106 13.59 8.63 2.17
C ASP A 106 12.68 7.72 3.02
N TRP A 107 13.17 6.52 3.32
CA TRP A 107 12.43 5.53 4.10
C TRP A 107 12.27 5.90 5.58
N GLU A 108 13.02 6.88 6.08
CA GLU A 108 12.86 7.38 7.44
C GLU A 108 11.85 8.53 7.54
N GLU A 109 11.33 9.02 6.40
CA GLU A 109 10.31 10.07 6.37
C GLU A 109 9.07 9.64 7.18
N PRO A 110 8.64 10.44 8.16
CA PRO A 110 7.43 10.18 8.92
C PRO A 110 6.17 10.48 8.10
N ALA A 111 5.08 9.78 8.42
CA ALA A 111 3.74 10.14 7.96
C ALA A 111 3.34 11.54 8.46
N GLU A 112 2.46 12.22 7.72
CA GLU A 112 2.03 13.59 8.04
C GLU A 112 1.20 13.61 9.33
N LEU A 113 0.39 12.57 9.55
CA LEU A 113 -0.43 12.39 10.74
C LEU A 113 -0.20 10.98 11.35
N PRO A 114 -0.60 10.76 12.61
CA PRO A 114 -0.66 9.41 13.16
C PRO A 114 -1.51 8.48 12.30
N ASP A 115 -1.21 7.19 12.34
CA ASP A 115 -2.05 6.17 11.73
C ASP A 115 -3.44 6.21 12.36
N ALA A 116 -4.46 6.31 11.51
CA ALA A 116 -5.84 6.36 11.94
C ALA A 116 -6.32 5.02 12.52
N ARG A 117 -5.59 3.92 12.24
CA ARG A 117 -5.84 2.60 12.82
C ARG A 117 -4.95 2.40 14.04
N ILE A 118 -5.57 2.20 15.19
CA ILE A 118 -4.87 2.01 16.46
C ILE A 118 -4.00 0.76 16.45
N HIS A 119 -2.83 0.87 17.09
CA HIS A 119 -1.85 -0.21 17.23
C HIS A 119 -2.04 -0.92 18.56
N ARG A 120 -1.89 -2.23 18.57
CA ARG A 120 -2.02 -3.09 19.75
C ARG A 120 -0.67 -3.68 20.12
N TYR A 121 -0.42 -3.71 21.42
CA TYR A 121 0.79 -4.20 22.03
C TYR A 121 0.46 -5.07 23.24
N ARG A 122 1.37 -5.98 23.55
CA ARG A 122 1.43 -6.67 24.84
C ARG A 122 2.65 -6.19 25.60
N ARG A 123 2.51 -6.01 26.91
CA ARG A 123 3.63 -5.69 27.79
C ARG A 123 4.42 -6.97 28.11
N ALA A 124 5.73 -6.92 27.92
CA ALA A 124 6.65 -7.97 28.34
C ALA A 124 6.95 -7.87 29.84
N GLU A 125 7.59 -8.90 30.40
CA GLU A 125 7.96 -8.96 31.83
C GLU A 125 8.91 -7.82 32.23
N ASP A 126 9.78 -7.38 31.31
CA ASP A 126 10.70 -6.25 31.51
C ASP A 126 10.02 -4.87 31.33
N GLY A 127 8.72 -4.85 31.07
CA GLY A 127 7.93 -3.63 30.86
C GLY A 127 7.93 -3.11 29.42
N SER A 128 8.73 -3.69 28.51
CA SER A 128 8.76 -3.30 27.09
C SER A 128 7.45 -3.65 26.36
N LEU A 129 7.16 -2.93 25.27
CA LEU A 129 5.97 -3.16 24.45
C LEU A 129 6.31 -4.02 23.23
N ILE A 130 5.63 -5.15 23.08
CA ILE A 130 5.72 -6.04 21.93
C ILE A 130 4.53 -5.76 21.02
N TYR A 131 4.78 -5.33 19.78
CA TYR A 131 3.74 -5.06 18.79
C TYR A 131 3.02 -6.36 18.39
N GLU A 132 1.69 -6.34 18.41
CA GLU A 132 0.85 -7.48 18.05
C GLU A 132 0.03 -7.27 16.77
N GLY A 133 -0.05 -6.03 16.26
CA GLY A 133 -0.82 -5.69 15.07
C GLY A 133 -1.74 -4.48 15.25
N LYS A 134 -2.60 -4.24 14.27
CA LYS A 134 -3.62 -3.18 14.33
C LYS A 134 -4.86 -3.68 15.07
N ALA A 135 -5.50 -2.79 15.83
CA ALA A 135 -6.69 -3.06 16.64
C ALA A 135 -8.03 -2.77 15.90
N ALA A 136 -8.00 -2.65 14.56
CA ALA A 136 -9.18 -2.29 13.77
C ALA A 136 -10.44 -3.15 14.04
N TRP A 137 -10.25 -4.43 14.38
CA TRP A 137 -11.33 -5.37 14.69
C TRP A 137 -11.45 -5.70 16.19
N ASP A 138 -10.74 -4.99 17.07
CA ASP A 138 -10.70 -5.29 18.50
C ASP A 138 -11.92 -4.72 19.22
N ARG A 139 -12.82 -5.62 19.66
CA ARG A 139 -14.09 -5.23 20.30
C ARG A 139 -13.89 -4.57 21.66
N ASP A 140 -12.87 -4.99 22.40
CA ASP A 140 -12.58 -4.44 23.72
C ASP A 140 -12.16 -2.98 23.60
N PHE A 141 -11.29 -2.69 22.63
CA PHE A 141 -10.91 -1.32 22.31
C PHE A 141 -12.11 -0.49 21.85
N ALA A 142 -12.86 -1.00 20.87
CA ALA A 142 -14.04 -0.33 20.32
C ALA A 142 -15.04 0.06 21.42
N GLN A 143 -15.33 -0.87 22.35
CA GLN A 143 -16.21 -0.60 23.49
C GLN A 143 -15.61 0.44 24.46
N ALA A 144 -14.32 0.35 24.77
CA ALA A 144 -13.68 1.24 25.75
C ALA A 144 -13.64 2.72 25.32
N VAL A 145 -13.60 2.98 24.01
CA VAL A 145 -13.52 4.35 23.47
C VAL A 145 -14.82 4.83 22.81
N ASP A 146 -15.92 4.09 23.01
CA ASP A 146 -17.24 4.32 22.43
C ASP A 146 -17.15 4.55 20.90
N HIS A 147 -16.63 3.53 20.21
CA HIS A 147 -16.33 3.55 18.78
C HIS A 147 -16.85 2.27 18.13
N SER A 148 -17.38 2.36 16.91
CA SER A 148 -17.80 1.17 16.17
C SER A 148 -16.59 0.46 15.54
N LEU A 149 -16.73 -0.84 15.27
CA LEU A 149 -15.71 -1.59 14.52
C LEU A 149 -15.50 -1.02 13.11
N ILE A 150 -16.56 -0.52 12.47
CA ILE A 150 -16.49 0.07 11.13
C ILE A 150 -15.57 1.28 11.13
N GLU A 151 -15.74 2.18 12.11
CA GLU A 151 -14.89 3.35 12.23
C GLU A 151 -13.43 2.95 12.57
N GLY A 152 -13.21 1.86 13.32
CA GLY A 152 -11.89 1.29 13.58
C GLY A 152 -11.20 0.71 12.33
N ILE A 153 -11.97 0.03 11.47
CA ILE A 153 -11.48 -0.55 10.20
C ILE A 153 -11.09 0.54 9.20
N PHE A 154 -11.94 1.56 9.08
CA PHE A 154 -11.74 2.65 8.12
C PHE A 154 -10.93 3.82 8.67
N GLY A 155 -10.54 3.79 9.96
CA GLY A 155 -9.78 4.86 10.58
C GLY A 155 -10.48 6.21 10.47
N THR A 156 -11.80 6.28 10.66
CA THR A 156 -12.55 7.53 10.48
C THR A 156 -12.39 8.50 11.64
N ARG A 157 -11.73 8.07 12.72
CA ARG A 157 -11.43 8.87 13.91
C ARG A 157 -9.93 9.06 14.06
N THR A 158 -9.52 10.30 14.30
CA THR A 158 -8.13 10.67 14.58
C THR A 158 -7.84 10.65 16.07
N TRP A 159 -6.64 10.20 16.43
CA TRP A 159 -6.17 10.14 17.81
C TRP A 159 -4.87 10.93 17.96
N PRO A 160 -4.73 11.77 19.00
CA PRO A 160 -3.45 12.40 19.33
C PRO A 160 -2.29 11.40 19.34
N GLU A 161 -1.16 11.79 18.75
CA GLU A 161 0.04 10.95 18.71
C GLU A 161 0.46 10.54 20.13
N GLY A 162 0.76 9.26 20.30
CA GLY A 162 1.22 8.72 21.58
C GLY A 162 0.12 8.52 22.62
N GLN A 163 -1.14 8.84 22.31
CA GLN A 163 -2.25 8.49 23.20
C GLN A 163 -2.29 6.97 23.41
N GLU A 164 -2.41 6.57 24.68
CA GLU A 164 -2.32 5.18 25.12
C GLU A 164 -3.53 4.79 25.96
N TRP A 165 -3.97 3.54 25.83
CA TRP A 165 -5.00 2.91 26.65
C TRP A 165 -4.53 1.53 27.10
N GLU A 166 -4.80 1.19 28.35
CA GLU A 166 -4.60 -0.15 28.87
C GLU A 166 -5.97 -0.80 29.10
N ILE A 167 -6.28 -1.85 28.34
CA ILE A 167 -7.57 -2.52 28.36
C ILE A 167 -7.32 -4.03 28.35
N ASN A 168 -7.85 -4.73 29.36
CA ASN A 168 -7.74 -6.19 29.50
C ASN A 168 -6.29 -6.70 29.38
N GLY A 169 -5.32 -5.97 29.96
CA GLY A 169 -3.90 -6.34 29.93
C GLY A 169 -3.19 -6.12 28.59
N LYS A 170 -3.84 -5.48 27.62
CA LYS A 170 -3.25 -5.05 26.35
C LYS A 170 -3.08 -3.54 26.34
N VAL A 171 -2.06 -3.08 25.63
CA VAL A 171 -1.77 -1.67 25.43
C VAL A 171 -2.17 -1.29 24.01
N TYR A 172 -2.98 -0.25 23.88
CA TYR A 172 -3.40 0.31 22.60
C TYR A 172 -2.78 1.68 22.46
N ARG A 173 -2.25 2.02 21.28
CA ARG A 173 -1.53 3.28 21.09
C ARG A 173 -1.77 3.89 19.71
N SER A 174 -1.93 5.21 19.69
CA SER A 174 -1.85 6.02 18.47
C SER A 174 -0.39 6.25 18.09
N VAL A 175 0.00 5.87 16.87
CA VAL A 175 1.40 5.86 16.43
C VAL A 175 1.52 6.53 15.08
N ARG A 176 2.50 7.42 14.93
CA ARG A 176 2.93 7.94 13.63
C ARG A 176 3.97 7.00 13.04
N LEU A 177 3.68 6.49 11.85
CA LEU A 177 4.56 5.57 11.13
C LEU A 177 5.65 6.32 10.35
N ARG A 178 6.70 5.60 10.00
CA ARG A 178 7.68 6.00 8.99
C ARG A 178 7.50 5.13 7.75
N ARG A 179 7.92 5.62 6.58
CA ARG A 179 7.76 4.86 5.32
C ARG A 179 8.34 3.45 5.39
N LYS A 180 9.45 3.27 6.12
CA LYS A 180 10.08 1.96 6.32
C LYS A 180 9.14 0.91 6.93
N ASP A 181 8.12 1.32 7.67
CA ASP A 181 7.14 0.40 8.25
C ASP A 181 6.23 -0.23 7.18
N ALA A 182 6.08 0.43 6.02
CA ALA A 182 5.34 -0.07 4.86
C ALA A 182 6.24 -0.85 3.87
N ARG A 183 7.57 -0.74 3.99
CA ARG A 183 8.54 -1.35 3.07
C ARG A 183 8.53 -2.89 3.05
N PRO A 184 8.34 -3.62 4.17
CA PRO A 184 8.44 -5.08 4.18
C PRO A 184 7.52 -5.77 3.17
N SER A 185 6.29 -5.28 2.98
CA SER A 185 5.37 -5.84 1.97
C SER A 185 5.90 -5.72 0.54
N TRP A 186 6.80 -4.78 0.25
CA TRP A 186 7.39 -4.56 -1.07
C TRP A 186 8.74 -5.25 -1.27
N GLU A 187 9.30 -5.91 -0.26
CA GLU A 187 10.70 -6.34 -0.26
C GLU A 187 11.08 -7.21 -1.48
N VAL A 188 10.26 -8.23 -1.77
CA VAL A 188 10.49 -9.12 -2.91
C VAL A 188 10.35 -8.36 -4.24
N THR A 189 9.31 -7.54 -4.37
CA THR A 189 9.08 -6.72 -5.57
C THR A 189 10.26 -5.79 -5.84
N PHE A 190 10.75 -5.10 -4.80
CA PHE A 190 11.89 -4.19 -4.90
C PHE A 190 13.18 -4.93 -5.24
N ALA A 191 13.43 -6.10 -4.67
CA ALA A 191 14.60 -6.91 -5.03
C ALA A 191 14.60 -7.33 -6.51
N VAL A 192 13.42 -7.66 -7.07
CA VAL A 192 13.31 -7.97 -8.50
C VAL A 192 13.52 -6.73 -9.37
N MET A 193 12.93 -5.59 -9.00
CA MET A 193 13.15 -4.32 -9.73
C MET A 193 14.62 -3.92 -9.72
N GLU A 194 15.30 -4.05 -8.58
CA GLU A 194 16.75 -3.80 -8.45
C GLU A 194 17.56 -4.70 -9.38
N ALA A 195 17.25 -6.00 -9.39
CA ALA A 195 17.96 -6.96 -10.23
C ALA A 195 17.79 -6.63 -11.73
N LEU A 196 16.59 -6.25 -12.16
CA LEU A 196 16.32 -5.83 -13.54
C LEU A 196 17.05 -4.51 -13.87
N ALA A 197 17.08 -3.56 -12.93
CA ALA A 197 17.70 -2.25 -13.15
C ALA A 197 19.21 -2.34 -13.40
N ARG A 198 19.89 -3.40 -12.92
CA ARG A 198 21.31 -3.66 -13.26
C ARG A 198 21.54 -3.81 -14.77
N ASN A 199 20.54 -4.22 -15.54
CA ASN A 199 20.63 -4.39 -16.98
C ASN A 199 19.94 -3.25 -17.76
N TYR A 200 18.83 -2.74 -17.25
CA TYR A 200 18.00 -1.75 -17.97
C TYR A 200 18.22 -0.30 -17.50
N GLY A 201 18.99 -0.09 -16.42
CA GLY A 201 19.13 1.20 -15.75
C GLY A 201 17.97 1.49 -14.79
N ASP A 202 18.18 2.39 -13.83
CA ASP A 202 17.19 2.70 -12.80
C ASP A 202 15.90 3.31 -13.37
N ASP A 203 16.01 4.15 -14.40
CA ASP A 203 14.85 4.71 -15.13
C ASP A 203 14.25 3.71 -16.14
N GLY A 204 14.96 2.62 -16.43
CA GLY A 204 14.54 1.59 -17.38
C GLY A 204 13.70 0.49 -16.76
N VAL A 205 13.33 0.61 -15.47
CA VAL A 205 12.45 -0.35 -14.78
C VAL A 205 11.35 0.42 -14.08
N ARG A 206 10.10 -0.02 -14.28
CA ARG A 206 8.94 0.55 -13.58
C ARG A 206 7.96 -0.52 -13.14
N MET A 207 7.32 -0.27 -12.01
CA MET A 207 6.16 -1.02 -11.54
C MET A 207 4.91 -0.23 -11.93
N ILE A 208 3.96 -0.93 -12.54
CA ILE A 208 2.63 -0.42 -12.89
C ILE A 208 1.61 -1.23 -12.12
N VAL A 209 0.65 -0.55 -11.50
CA VAL A 209 -0.37 -1.17 -10.66
C VAL A 209 -1.76 -0.64 -11.00
N TRP A 210 -2.77 -1.46 -10.71
CA TRP A 210 -4.17 -1.07 -10.68
C TRP A 210 -4.88 -1.72 -9.50
N PHE A 211 -5.94 -1.06 -9.04
CA PHE A 211 -6.64 -1.38 -7.80
C PHE A 211 -8.11 -1.75 -8.08
N SER A 212 -8.56 -2.82 -7.44
CA SER A 212 -9.93 -3.35 -7.57
C SER A 212 -10.55 -3.66 -6.20
N TRP A 213 -11.88 -3.73 -6.15
CA TRP A 213 -12.63 -4.10 -4.94
C TRP A 213 -12.68 -5.61 -4.70
#